data_AF-D4JD38-F1
#
_entry.id   AF-D4JD38-F1
#
_cell.length_a   1.000
_cell.length_b   1.000
_cell.length_c   1.000
_cell.angle_alpha   90.00
_cell.angle_beta   90.00
_cell.angle_gamma   90.00
#
_symmetry.space_group_name_H-M   'P 1'
#
loop_
_entity.id
_entity.type
_entity.pdbx_description
1 polymer ?
#
loop_
_entity_poly.entity_id
_entity_poly.type
_entity_poly.pdbx_seq_one_letter_code
_entity_poly.pdbx_strand_id
1 'polypeptide(L)'
;MEKKMTFNYFYGTEADQFSFYRIPKALFTDSYFKDLSSDAKILYGLMLDRMSLSIKNQWFDDKNRAYIYFSIEDIMELLNCGRIKPSNP
;
A
#
# COMPACT_ATOMS: atom_id res chain seq x y z
N MET A 1 -8.77 44.25 5.24
CA MET A 1 -9.79 43.20 5.44
C MET A 1 -9.17 41.87 5.06
N GLU A 2 -8.75 41.08 6.05
CA GLU A 2 -8.22 39.73 5.80
C GLU A 2 -9.38 38.78 5.47
N LYS A 3 -9.31 38.15 4.31
CA LYS A 3 -10.26 37.14 3.86
C LYS A 3 -9.91 35.83 4.60
N LYS A 4 -10.58 35.56 5.73
CA LYS A 4 -10.43 34.29 6.46
C LYS A 4 -10.98 33.17 5.57
N MET A 5 -10.10 32.41 4.91
CA MET A 5 -10.50 31.19 4.21
C MET A 5 -10.94 30.16 5.25
N THR A 6 -12.23 29.92 5.34
CA THR A 6 -12.78 28.78 6.08
C THR A 6 -12.54 27.52 5.26
N PHE A 7 -11.50 26.77 5.62
CA PHE A 7 -11.32 25.41 5.13
C PHE A 7 -12.30 24.52 5.89
N ASN A 8 -13.27 23.95 5.19
CA ASN A 8 -14.10 22.88 5.74
C ASN A 8 -13.17 21.66 5.90
N TYR A 9 -12.78 21.37 7.12
CA TYR A 9 -12.00 20.18 7.44
C TYR A 9 -12.89 18.95 7.19
N PHE A 10 -12.32 17.91 6.57
CA PHE A 10 -12.99 16.62 6.45
C PHE A 10 -13.09 16.02 7.86
N TYR A 11 -14.30 15.94 8.40
CA TYR A 11 -14.56 15.36 9.72
C TYR A 11 -15.16 13.96 9.53
N GLY A 12 -14.42 12.91 9.87
CA GLY A 12 -14.93 11.53 9.88
C GLY A 12 -14.78 10.74 8.57
N THR A 13 -15.81 9.97 8.20
CA THR A 13 -15.82 8.93 7.13
C THR A 13 -15.49 9.43 5.72
N GLU A 14 -15.43 10.74 5.51
CA GLU A 14 -15.01 11.35 4.24
C GLU A 14 -13.50 11.19 3.99
N ALA A 15 -12.67 11.13 5.03
CA ALA A 15 -11.23 10.92 4.88
C ALA A 15 -10.92 9.50 4.35
N ASP A 16 -11.72 8.52 4.76
CA ASP A 16 -11.58 7.13 4.33
C ASP A 16 -12.00 6.92 2.87
N GLN A 17 -12.90 7.75 2.32
CA GLN A 17 -13.23 7.71 0.88
C GLN A 17 -12.05 8.08 -0.01
N PHE A 18 -11.05 8.78 0.51
CA PHE A 18 -9.80 9.11 -0.18
C PHE A 18 -8.65 8.15 0.18
N SER A 19 -8.90 7.10 0.95
CA SER A 19 -7.92 6.07 1.25
C SER A 19 -7.98 4.97 0.18
N PHE A 20 -7.01 4.97 -0.73
CA PHE A 20 -6.93 3.99 -1.80
C PHE A 20 -5.52 3.44 -1.96
N TYR A 21 -5.43 2.14 -2.26
CA TYR A 21 -4.18 1.53 -2.66
C TYR A 21 -3.83 1.92 -4.10
N ARG A 22 -2.60 2.38 -4.29
CA ARG A 22 -2.08 2.79 -5.60
C ARG A 22 -1.23 1.67 -6.18
N ILE A 23 -1.71 1.06 -7.26
CA ILE A 23 -0.93 0.08 -8.02
C ILE A 23 -0.40 0.76 -9.29
N PRO A 24 0.93 0.76 -9.54
CA PRO A 24 1.47 1.35 -10.74
C PRO A 24 0.93 0.71 -12.01
N LYS A 25 0.42 1.52 -12.93
CA LYS A 25 -0.11 1.06 -14.23
C LYS A 25 0.94 0.29 -15.05
N ALA A 26 2.22 0.64 -14.89
CA ALA A 26 3.33 -0.05 -15.52
C ALA A 26 3.30 -1.57 -15.29
N LEU A 27 2.85 -2.04 -14.12
CA LEU A 27 2.72 -3.47 -13.82
C LEU A 27 1.69 -4.19 -14.72
N PHE A 28 0.76 -3.45 -15.33
CA PHE A 28 -0.26 -3.99 -16.22
C PHE A 28 0.01 -3.70 -17.69
N THR A 29 0.73 -2.62 -18.01
CA THR A 29 0.95 -2.17 -19.38
C THR A 29 2.29 -2.57 -19.95
N ASP A 30 3.32 -2.72 -19.12
CA ASP A 30 4.66 -3.07 -19.57
C ASP A 30 4.79 -4.59 -19.74
N SER A 31 5.27 -5.00 -20.91
CA SER A 31 5.54 -6.40 -21.24
C SER A 31 6.51 -7.07 -20.27
N TYR A 32 7.41 -6.30 -19.64
CA TYR A 32 8.37 -6.80 -18.66
C TYR A 32 7.68 -7.41 -17.43
N PHE A 33 6.49 -6.90 -17.04
CA PHE A 33 5.74 -7.36 -15.88
C PHE A 33 4.55 -8.27 -16.24
N LYS A 34 4.48 -8.72 -17.50
CA LYS A 34 3.35 -9.49 -18.00
C LYS A 34 3.14 -10.79 -17.24
N ASP A 35 4.23 -11.46 -16.87
CA ASP A 35 4.20 -12.77 -16.20
C ASP A 35 3.97 -12.68 -14.69
N LEU A 36 3.94 -11.48 -14.12
CA LEU A 36 3.56 -11.31 -12.72
C LEU A 36 2.08 -11.62 -12.51
N SER A 37 1.78 -12.40 -11.46
CA SER A 37 0.40 -12.63 -11.05
C SER A 37 -0.27 -11.33 -10.61
N SER A 38 -1.60 -11.27 -10.74
CA SER A 38 -2.37 -10.14 -10.21
C SER A 38 -2.11 -9.92 -8.73
N ASP A 39 -1.99 -11.00 -7.95
CA ASP A 39 -1.70 -10.94 -6.50
C ASP A 39 -0.32 -10.31 -6.23
N ALA A 40 0.70 -10.64 -7.02
CA ALA A 40 2.02 -10.02 -6.90
C ALA A 40 1.98 -8.52 -7.20
N LYS A 41 1.16 -8.11 -8.19
CA LYS A 41 0.98 -6.69 -8.54
C LYS A 41 0.23 -5.93 -7.44
N ILE A 42 -0.79 -6.55 -6.84
CA ILE A 42 -1.53 -6.01 -5.70
C ILE A 42 -0.61 -5.89 -4.49
N LEU A 43 0.14 -6.94 -4.15
CA LEU A 43 1.10 -6.96 -3.05
C LEU A 43 2.11 -5.82 -3.18
N TYR A 44 2.64 -5.58 -4.39
CA TYR A 44 3.53 -4.45 -4.62
C TYR A 44 2.87 -3.09 -4.33
N GLY A 45 1.62 -2.89 -4.74
CA GLY A 45 0.86 -1.68 -4.41
C GLY A 45 0.69 -1.48 -2.89
N LEU A 46 0.46 -2.57 -2.15
CA LEU A 46 0.37 -2.54 -0.68
C LEU A 46 1.72 -2.18 -0.03
N MET A 47 2.82 -2.76 -0.53
CA MET A 47 4.16 -2.45 -0.06
C MET A 47 4.54 -0.98 -0.29
N LEU A 48 4.13 -0.37 -1.40
CA LEU A 48 4.35 1.05 -1.67
C LEU A 48 3.59 1.97 -0.71
N ASP A 49 2.38 1.58 -0.31
CA ASP A 49 1.61 2.31 0.70
C ASP A 49 2.32 2.28 2.06
N ARG A 50 2.78 1.09 2.48
CA ARG A 50 3.59 0.91 3.70
C ARG A 50 4.93 1.62 3.66
N MET A 51 5.56 1.73 2.48
CA MET A 51 6.78 2.51 2.29
C MET A 51 6.53 4.00 2.53
N SER A 52 5.39 4.52 2.07
CA SER A 52 5.01 5.92 2.31
C SER A 52 4.83 6.20 3.81
N LEU A 53 4.33 5.22 4.57
CA LEU A 53 4.25 5.30 6.04
C LEU A 53 5.64 5.25 6.70
N SER A 54 6.53 4.39 6.20
CA SER A 54 7.89 4.24 6.74
C SER A 54 8.71 5.51 6.58
N ILE A 55 8.57 6.22 5.46
CA ILE A 55 9.17 7.54 5.24
C ILE A 55 8.64 8.56 6.26
N LYS A 56 7.32 8.60 6.50
CA LYS A 56 6.71 9.49 7.51
C LYS A 56 7.22 9.20 8.92
N ASN A 57 7.46 7.93 9.23
CA ASN A 57 7.97 7.47 10.53
C ASN A 57 9.51 7.53 10.65
N GLN A 58 10.20 8.03 9.62
CA GLN A 58 11.67 8.09 9.55
C GLN A 58 12.37 6.73 9.72
N TRP A 59 11.79 5.66 9.18
CA TRP A 59 12.40 4.35 9.16
C TRP A 59 13.39 4.25 7.99
N PHE A 60 14.64 4.59 8.28
CA PHE A 60 15.75 4.56 7.33
C PHE A 60 16.88 3.69 7.85
N ASP A 61 17.55 2.98 6.95
CA ASP A 61 18.78 2.26 7.27
C ASP A 61 19.98 3.22 7.37
N ASP A 62 21.16 2.67 7.73
CA ASP A 62 22.41 3.43 7.85
C ASP A 62 22.86 4.12 6.55
N LYS A 63 22.25 3.77 5.41
CA LYS A 63 22.49 4.38 4.09
C LYS A 63 21.38 5.33 3.68
N ASN A 64 20.52 5.73 4.62
CA ASN A 64 19.38 6.61 4.41
C ASN A 64 18.36 6.07 3.38
N ARG A 65 18.19 4.74 3.32
CA ARG A 65 17.18 4.09 2.47
C ARG A 65 15.98 3.70 3.31
N ALA A 66 14.80 4.10 2.86
CA ALA A 66 13.57 3.74 3.55
C ALA A 66 13.34 2.22 3.43
N TYR A 67 12.97 1.60 4.54
CA TYR A 67 12.62 0.19 4.59
C TYR A 67 11.25 0.02 5.25
N ILE A 68 10.57 -1.09 4.95
CA ILE A 68 9.27 -1.40 5.54
C ILE A 68 9.43 -2.58 6.50
N TYR A 69 8.75 -2.52 7.63
CA TYR A 69 8.38 -3.71 8.39
C TYR A 69 7.05 -4.19 7.85
N PHE A 70 7.07 -5.32 7.14
CA PHE A 70 5.85 -5.96 6.64
C PHE A 70 6.05 -7.46 6.70
N SER A 71 5.52 -8.07 7.77
CA SER A 71 5.68 -9.50 8.00
C SER A 71 4.84 -10.32 7.01
N ILE A 72 5.18 -11.60 6.84
CA ILE A 72 4.39 -12.50 5.99
C ILE A 72 2.98 -12.66 6.56
N GLU A 73 2.87 -12.67 7.88
CA GLU A 73 1.62 -12.73 8.63
C GLU A 73 0.74 -11.49 8.32
N ASP A 74 1.31 -10.28 8.36
CA ASP A 74 0.60 -9.05 8.00
C ASP A 74 0.11 -9.09 6.55
N ILE A 75 0.93 -9.62 5.63
CA ILE A 75 0.57 -9.76 4.21
C ILE A 75 -0.61 -10.73 4.06
N MET A 76 -0.57 -11.87 4.74
CA MET A 76 -1.61 -12.89 4.69
C MET A 76 -2.94 -12.38 5.25
N GLU A 77 -2.89 -11.65 6.36
CA GLU A 77 -4.06 -11.01 6.96
C GLU A 77 -4.64 -9.94 6.02
N LEU A 78 -3.79 -9.08 5.45
CA LEU A 78 -4.25 -7.95 4.64
C LEU A 78 -4.81 -8.36 3.27
N LEU A 79 -4.20 -9.35 2.62
CA LEU A 79 -4.70 -9.88 1.35
C LEU A 79 -5.89 -10.83 1.55
N ASN A 80 -6.27 -11.11 2.81
CA ASN A 80 -7.21 -12.15 3.17
C ASN A 80 -6.89 -13.47 2.45
N CYS A 81 -5.59 -13.72 2.18
CA CYS A 81 -5.06 -14.98 1.67
C CYS A 81 -5.06 -16.00 2.81
N GLY A 82 -6.22 -16.16 3.44
CA GLY A 82 -6.50 -17.17 4.45
C GLY A 82 -6.61 -18.51 3.76
N ARG A 83 -5.52 -19.28 3.83
CA ARG A 83 -5.40 -20.67 3.39
C ARG A 83 -5.52 -20.84 1.86
N ILE A 84 -4.38 -21.09 1.23
CA ILE A 84 -4.37 -22.16 0.21
C ILE A 84 -5.13 -23.32 0.85
N LYS A 85 -6.30 -23.67 0.29
CA LYS A 85 -7.05 -24.87 0.64
C LYS A 85 -6.00 -25.96 0.87
N PRO A 86 -5.86 -26.56 2.08
CA PRO A 86 -5.04 -27.74 2.18
C PRO A 86 -5.67 -28.72 1.20
N SER A 87 -4.98 -28.96 0.09
CA SER A 87 -5.22 -30.12 -0.75
C SER A 87 -4.86 -31.30 0.14
N ASN A 88 -5.83 -31.74 0.92
CA ASN A 88 -5.72 -32.97 1.65
C ASN A 88 -5.56 -34.10 0.61
N PRO A 89 -4.65 -35.05 0.82
CA PRO A 89 -4.48 -36.20 -0.07
C PRO A 89 -5.75 -37.05 -0.17
#